data_AF-T0YNL4-F1
#
_entry.id   AF-T0YNL4-F1
#
_cell.length_a   1.000
_cell.length_b   1.000
_cell.length_c   1.000
_cell.angle_alpha   90.00
_cell.angle_beta   90.00
_cell.angle_gamma   90.00
#
_symmetry.space_group_name_H-M   'P 1'
#
loop_
_entity.id
_entity.type
_entity.pdbx_description
1 polymer ?
#
loop_
_entity_poly.entity_id
_entity_poly.type
_entity_poly.pdbx_seq_one_letter_code
_entity_poly.pdbx_strand_id
1 'polypeptide(L)'
;MNISQDINKDLSLRYPKAVASYAVCMAFRIRYQMLMSAREAVHVCELRSQPSGHPTYRKVAQAMHRLIAEEAKHSRVAMSMIFVDHKEEKLGRLEQE
;
A
#
# COMPACT_ATOMS: atom_id res chain seq x y z
N MET A 1 7.75 7.63 17.92
CA MET A 1 7.68 8.30 16.59
C MET A 1 7.98 9.80 16.64
N ASN A 2 7.82 10.48 17.78
CA ASN A 2 7.98 11.93 17.86
C ASN A 2 9.43 12.41 17.61
N ILE A 3 10.44 11.71 18.13
CA ILE A 3 11.86 12.11 17.98
C ILE A 3 12.27 12.30 16.52
N SER A 4 11.94 11.34 15.65
CA SER A 4 12.28 11.40 14.22
C SER A 4 11.58 12.57 13.50
N GLN A 5 10.34 12.86 13.89
CA GLN A 5 9.60 14.02 13.39
C GLN A 5 10.21 15.35 13.88
N ASP A 6 10.58 15.42 15.15
CA ASP A 6 11.15 16.63 15.77
C ASP A 6 12.50 16.96 15.15
N ILE A 7 13.37 15.96 14.95
CA ILE A 7 14.66 16.12 14.27
C ILE A 7 14.45 16.55 12.82
N ASN A 8 13.53 15.91 12.08
CA ASN A 8 13.22 16.33 10.71
C ASN A 8 12.77 17.80 10.64
N LYS A 9 11.99 18.26 11.63
CA LYS A 9 11.51 19.64 11.72
C LYS A 9 12.66 20.62 11.98
N ASP A 10 13.54 20.34 12.94
CA ASP A 10 14.71 21.19 13.22
C ASP A 10 15.68 21.24 12.02
N LEU A 11 15.98 20.08 11.41
CA LEU A 11 16.85 20.03 10.23
C LEU A 11 16.26 20.78 9.03
N SER A 12 14.94 20.75 8.86
CA SER A 12 14.26 21.47 7.76
C SER A 12 14.32 22.99 7.90
N LEU A 13 14.65 23.53 9.08
CA LEU A 13 14.88 24.96 9.28
C LEU A 13 16.27 25.40 8.81
N ARG A 14 17.24 24.47 8.75
CA ARG A 14 18.66 24.76 8.52
C ARG A 14 19.20 24.20 7.21
N TYR A 15 18.55 23.19 6.65
CA TYR A 15 18.99 22.46 5.47
C TYR A 15 17.85 22.23 4.47
N PRO A 16 18.17 21.95 3.18
CA PRO A 16 17.18 21.53 2.21
C PRO A 16 16.37 20.32 2.69
N LYS A 17 15.07 20.30 2.37
CA LYS A 17 14.14 19.23 2.79
C LYS A 17 14.62 17.82 2.42
N ALA A 18 15.31 17.67 1.29
CA ALA A 18 15.88 16.40 0.85
C ALA A 18 16.93 15.84 1.82
N VAL A 19 17.69 16.71 2.50
CA VAL A 19 18.65 16.29 3.53
C VAL A 19 17.91 15.96 4.83
N ALA A 20 16.96 16.81 5.23
CA ALA A 20 16.16 16.58 6.43
C ALA A 20 15.35 15.28 6.38
N SER A 21 14.91 14.82 5.19
CA SER A 21 14.14 13.58 5.04
C SER A 21 14.90 12.31 5.46
N TYR A 22 16.24 12.34 5.49
CA TYR A 22 17.03 11.20 5.99
C TYR A 22 16.86 10.94 7.50
N ALA A 23 16.39 11.92 8.27
CA ALA A 23 16.10 11.75 9.70
C ALA A 23 14.74 11.07 9.97
N VAL A 24 13.92 10.87 8.93
CA VAL A 24 12.59 10.25 9.06
C VAL A 24 12.71 8.73 9.00
N CYS A 25 12.24 8.02 10.04
CA CYS A 25 12.22 6.56 10.04
C CYS A 25 11.19 5.99 9.04
N MET A 26 11.25 4.68 8.80
CA MET A 26 10.14 3.97 8.15
C MET A 26 8.86 4.07 9.00
N ALA A 27 7.70 3.92 8.34
CA ALA A 27 6.33 4.04 8.92
C ALA A 27 5.75 5.46 9.08
N PHE A 28 6.32 6.46 8.41
CA PHE A 28 5.63 7.73 8.15
C PHE A 28 4.75 7.65 6.90
N ARG A 29 3.71 8.49 6.83
CA ARG A 29 2.81 8.54 5.68
C ARG A 29 3.48 9.26 4.52
N ILE A 30 3.63 8.57 3.40
CA ILE A 30 4.10 9.13 2.14
C ILE A 30 2.90 9.25 1.21
N ARG A 31 2.73 10.41 0.58
CA ARG A 31 1.77 10.58 -0.52
C ARG A 31 2.46 10.22 -1.83
N TYR A 32 1.88 9.29 -2.56
CA TYR A 32 2.35 8.88 -3.87
C TYR A 32 1.14 8.54 -4.75
N GLN A 33 1.35 8.56 -6.07
CA GLN A 33 0.38 8.13 -7.05
C GLN A 33 0.93 6.90 -7.78
N MET A 34 0.08 5.90 -7.99
CA MET A 34 0.37 4.78 -8.87
C MET A 34 -0.46 4.96 -10.14
N LEU A 35 0.21 5.15 -11.27
CA LEU A 35 -0.42 5.12 -12.58
C LEU A 35 -0.20 3.73 -13.18
N MET A 36 -1.29 3.04 -13.50
CA MET A 36 -1.26 1.64 -13.89
C MET A 36 -2.31 1.38 -14.97
N SER A 37 -1.96 0.53 -15.92
CA SER A 37 -2.90 -0.12 -16.82
C SER A 37 -3.78 -1.11 -16.06
N ALA A 38 -4.91 -1.49 -16.66
CA ALA A 38 -5.81 -2.49 -16.09
C ALA A 38 -5.08 -3.83 -15.83
N ARG A 39 -4.18 -4.25 -16.72
CA ARG A 39 -3.39 -5.50 -16.56
C ARG A 39 -2.47 -5.45 -15.34
N GLU A 40 -1.78 -4.33 -15.14
CA GLU A 40 -0.92 -4.15 -13.96
C GLU A 40 -1.76 -4.15 -12.69
N ALA A 41 -2.95 -3.53 -12.71
CA ALA A 41 -3.87 -3.53 -11.59
C ALA A 41 -4.34 -4.93 -11.20
N VAL A 42 -4.65 -5.79 -12.17
CA VAL A 42 -4.99 -7.21 -11.93
C VAL A 42 -3.83 -7.87 -11.17
N HIS A 43 -2.62 -7.83 -11.72
CA HIS A 43 -1.47 -8.53 -11.12
C HIS A 43 -1.09 -7.98 -9.74
N VAL A 44 -1.14 -6.67 -9.53
CA VAL A 44 -0.84 -6.07 -8.23
C VAL A 44 -1.88 -6.48 -7.20
N CYS A 45 -3.18 -6.41 -7.53
CA CYS A 45 -4.24 -6.75 -6.58
C CYS A 45 -4.20 -8.24 -6.20
N GLU A 46 -4.04 -9.12 -7.18
CA GLU A 46 -4.02 -10.58 -6.94
C GLU A 46 -2.78 -11.00 -6.14
N LEU A 47 -1.59 -10.50 -6.47
CA LEU A 47 -0.36 -10.87 -5.77
C LEU A 47 -0.32 -10.29 -4.35
N ARG A 48 -0.75 -9.04 -4.16
CA ARG A 48 -0.58 -8.34 -2.87
C ARG A 48 -1.71 -8.58 -1.87
N SER A 49 -2.81 -9.19 -2.30
CA SER A 49 -3.88 -9.65 -1.40
C SER A 49 -3.57 -10.99 -0.73
N GLN A 50 -2.60 -11.76 -1.25
CA GLN A 50 -2.27 -13.10 -0.76
C GLN A 50 -1.85 -13.12 0.73
N PRO A 51 -2.12 -14.22 1.46
CA PRO A 51 -1.78 -14.35 2.89
C PRO A 51 -0.30 -14.19 3.25
N SER A 52 0.61 -14.56 2.34
CA SER A 52 2.05 -14.36 2.50
C SER A 52 2.47 -12.89 2.57
N GLY A 53 1.61 -11.97 2.13
CA GLY A 53 1.84 -10.55 2.13
C GLY A 53 1.66 -9.90 3.50
N HIS A 54 2.37 -8.79 3.72
CA HIS A 54 2.19 -7.99 4.94
C HIS A 54 0.73 -7.49 5.04
N PRO A 55 0.08 -7.56 6.23
CA PRO A 55 -1.34 -7.22 6.39
C PRO A 55 -1.74 -5.84 5.84
N THR A 56 -0.87 -4.84 6.00
CA THR A 56 -1.10 -3.49 5.45
C THR A 56 -1.19 -3.49 3.92
N TYR A 57 -0.36 -4.27 3.23
CA TYR A 57 -0.39 -4.34 1.77
C TYR A 57 -1.65 -5.07 1.27
N ARG A 58 -2.08 -6.11 1.99
CA ARG A 58 -3.33 -6.83 1.68
C ARG A 58 -4.54 -5.90 1.73
N LYS A 59 -4.66 -5.12 2.80
CA LYS A 59 -5.73 -4.11 2.95
C LYS A 59 -5.71 -3.07 1.83
N VAL A 60 -4.52 -2.63 1.41
CA VAL A 60 -4.40 -1.69 0.29
C VAL A 60 -4.82 -2.35 -1.03
N ALA A 61 -4.41 -3.59 -1.30
CA ALA A 61 -4.80 -4.32 -2.50
C ALA A 61 -6.31 -4.59 -2.57
N GLN A 62 -6.92 -5.01 -1.47
CA GLN A 62 -8.37 -5.20 -1.35
C GLN A 62 -9.13 -3.89 -1.54
N ALA A 63 -8.64 -2.79 -0.95
CA ALA A 63 -9.21 -1.47 -1.16
C ALA A 63 -9.08 -1.02 -2.63
N MET A 64 -7.94 -1.24 -3.28
CA MET A 64 -7.75 -0.95 -4.70
C MET A 64 -8.75 -1.72 -5.56
N HIS A 65 -8.93 -3.02 -5.31
CA HIS A 65 -9.91 -3.84 -6.04
C HIS A 65 -11.33 -3.27 -5.89
N ARG A 66 -11.75 -2.90 -4.66
CA ARG A 66 -13.04 -2.25 -4.41
C ARG A 66 -13.18 -0.91 -5.14
N LEU A 67 -12.17 -0.05 -5.07
CA LEU A 67 -12.18 1.28 -5.71
C LEU A 67 -12.23 1.18 -7.23
N ILE A 68 -11.62 0.15 -7.84
CA ILE A 68 -11.72 -0.11 -9.28
C ILE A 68 -13.17 -0.44 -9.68
N ALA A 69 -13.88 -1.22 -8.87
CA ALA A 69 -15.28 -1.58 -9.12
C ALA A 69 -16.24 -0.41 -8.88
N GLU A 70 -16.11 0.27 -7.73
CA GLU A 70 -17.10 1.23 -7.22
C GLU A 70 -16.83 2.66 -7.69
N GLU A 71 -15.59 3.14 -7.56
CA GLU A 71 -15.25 4.54 -7.83
C GLU A 71 -14.88 4.75 -9.30
N ALA A 72 -14.01 3.90 -9.85
CA ALA A 72 -13.64 3.95 -11.27
C ALA A 72 -14.73 3.35 -12.19
N LYS A 73 -15.72 2.66 -11.61
CA LYS A 73 -16.85 2.04 -12.32
C LYS A 73 -16.43 1.01 -13.38
N HIS A 74 -15.26 0.38 -13.21
CA HIS A 74 -14.75 -0.66 -14.10
C HIS A 74 -15.11 -2.06 -13.59
N SER A 75 -16.42 -2.31 -13.39
CA SER A 75 -16.92 -3.56 -12.81
C SER A 75 -16.43 -4.81 -13.56
N ARG A 76 -16.40 -4.79 -14.91
CA ARG A 76 -15.90 -5.92 -15.71
C ARG A 76 -14.42 -6.23 -15.48
N VAL A 77 -13.62 -5.20 -15.23
CA VAL A 77 -12.18 -5.37 -14.93
C VAL A 77 -12.03 -5.96 -13.53
N ALA A 78 -12.72 -5.41 -12.53
CA ALA A 78 -12.71 -5.95 -11.17
C ALA A 78 -13.19 -7.41 -11.14
N MET A 79 -14.28 -7.74 -11.83
CA MET A 79 -14.81 -9.10 -11.92
C MET A 79 -13.85 -10.10 -12.58
N SER A 80 -12.88 -9.64 -13.37
CA SER A 80 -11.83 -10.52 -13.92
C SER A 80 -10.73 -10.86 -12.91
N MET A 81 -10.63 -10.12 -11.80
CA MET A 81 -9.61 -10.32 -10.76
C MET A 81 -10.03 -11.42 -9.77
N ILE A 82 -10.21 -12.64 -10.27
CA ILE A 82 -10.78 -13.76 -9.51
C ILE A 82 -9.86 -14.31 -8.41
N PHE A 83 -8.57 -13.95 -8.42
CA PHE A 83 -7.59 -14.41 -7.42
C PHE A 83 -7.33 -13.38 -6.31
N VAL A 84 -8.09 -12.28 -6.25
CA VAL A 84 -7.98 -11.32 -5.15
C VAL A 84 -8.56 -11.93 -3.88
N ASP A 85 -7.71 -12.10 -2.88
CA ASP A 85 -8.11 -12.63 -1.58
C ASP A 85 -8.68 -11.54 -0.67
N HIS A 86 -9.94 -11.70 -0.26
CA HIS A 86 -10.64 -10.81 0.67
C HIS A 86 -10.77 -11.38 2.08
N LYS A 87 -10.15 -12.52 2.36
CA LYS A 87 -10.19 -13.11 3.71
C LYS A 87 -9.38 -12.27 4.70
N GLU A 88 -9.89 -12.13 5.92
CA GLU A 88 -9.15 -11.55 7.04
C GLU A 88 -8.34 -12.64 7.76
N GLU A 89 -7.22 -13.05 7.18
CA GLU A 89 -6.32 -14.01 7.84
C GLU A 89 -5.34 -13.30 8.79
N LYS A 90 -5.28 -13.76 10.04
CA LYS A 90 -4.49 -13.14 11.12
C LYS A 90 -3.04 -13.62 11.18
N LEU A 91 -2.76 -14.82 10.66
CA LEU A 91 -1.50 -15.53 10.88
C LEU A 91 -0.55 -15.49 9.67
N GLY A 92 -1.02 -14.94 8.54
CA GLY A 92 -0.19 -14.59 7.39
C GLY A 92 0.58 -15.77 6.83
N ARG A 93 1.91 -15.78 7.02
CA ARG A 93 2.79 -16.87 6.53
C ARG A 93 2.65 -18.17 7.32
N LEU A 94 2.20 -18.14 8.58
CA LEU A 94 2.12 -19.32 9.43
C LEU A 94 0.98 -20.28 9.02
N GLU A 95 0.02 -19.82 8.22
CA GLU A 95 -1.08 -20.66 7.69
C GLU A 95 -0.76 -21.27 6.32
N GLN A 96 0.40 -20.97 5.73
CA GLN A 96 0.82 -21.46 4.41
C GLN A 96 1.86 -22.60 4.45
N GLU A 97 2.29 -23.01 5.65
CA GLU A 97 3.08 -24.23 5.88
C GLU A 97 2.16 -25.42 6.12
#